data_AF-A0A840IFJ9-F1
#
_entry.id   AF-A0A840IFJ9-F1
#
_cell.length_a   1.000
_cell.length_b   1.000
_cell.length_c   1.000
_cell.angle_alpha   90.00
_cell.angle_beta   90.00
_cell.angle_gamma   90.00
#
_symmetry.space_group_name_H-M   'P 1'
#
loop_
_entity.id
_entity.type
_entity.pdbx_description
1 polymer ?
#
loop_
_entity_poly.entity_id
_entity_poly.type
_entity_poly.pdbx_seq_one_letter_code
_entity_poly.pdbx_strand_id
1 'polypeptide(L)'
;MSEEPRWEQEEVDAAAAEAGAIGGAAGDEQLDPAERPVAEAGEGEAEGFEQAEDELIENASHGDQQSARVAFHDRGQDEDPLAADQVDAEADEEHSSEREDDDAEHRGRG
;
A
#
# COMPACT_ATOMS: atom_id res chain seq x y z
N MET A 1 -5.17 -49.93 5.92
CA MET A 1 -4.46 -48.71 5.53
C MET A 1 -3.67 -49.10 4.30
N SER A 2 -4.02 -48.58 3.13
CA SER A 2 -3.27 -48.88 1.91
C SER A 2 -1.92 -48.19 2.01
N GLU A 3 -0.84 -48.95 1.91
CA GLU A 3 0.51 -48.41 1.76
C GLU A 3 0.56 -47.69 0.40
N GLU A 4 0.88 -46.40 0.42
CA GLU A 4 1.12 -45.65 -0.82
C GLU A 4 2.25 -46.35 -1.60
N PRO A 5 2.06 -46.62 -2.89
CA PRO A 5 3.03 -47.38 -3.65
C PRO A 5 4.35 -46.61 -3.75
N ARG A 6 5.48 -47.32 -3.58
CA ARG A 6 6.85 -46.76 -3.50
C ARG A 6 7.21 -45.72 -4.58
N TRP A 7 6.62 -45.80 -5.78
CA TRP A 7 6.88 -44.86 -6.87
C TRP A 7 6.29 -43.46 -6.61
N GLU A 8 5.18 -43.35 -5.87
CA GLU A 8 4.64 -42.05 -5.48
C GLU A 8 5.62 -41.30 -4.58
N GLN A 9 6.24 -42.01 -3.64
CA GLN A 9 7.26 -41.42 -2.77
C GLN A 9 8.52 -40.99 -3.56
N GLU A 10 8.94 -41.80 -4.53
CA GLU A 10 10.09 -41.51 -5.40
C GLU A 10 9.87 -40.26 -6.26
N GLU A 11 8.65 -40.07 -6.79
CA GLU A 11 8.26 -38.87 -7.54
C GLU A 11 8.14 -37.62 -6.63
N VAL A 12 7.62 -37.77 -5.42
CA VAL A 12 7.56 -36.69 -4.43
C VAL A 12 8.96 -36.20 -4.05
N ASP A 13 9.89 -37.12 -3.80
CA ASP A 13 11.27 -36.78 -3.46
C ASP A 13 11.99 -36.10 -4.63
N ALA A 14 11.73 -36.56 -5.87
CA ALA A 14 12.27 -35.95 -7.08
C ALA A 14 11.76 -34.51 -7.27
N ALA A 15 10.45 -34.29 -7.11
CA ALA A 15 9.85 -32.96 -7.22
C ALA A 15 10.35 -32.01 -6.12
N ALA A 16 10.52 -32.50 -4.90
CA ALA A 16 11.07 -31.70 -3.79
C ALA A 16 12.53 -31.27 -4.07
N ALA A 17 13.34 -32.18 -4.61
CA ALA A 17 14.72 -31.89 -4.99
C ALA A 17 14.80 -30.86 -6.13
N GLU A 18 13.95 -30.99 -7.16
CA GLU A 18 13.89 -30.04 -8.26
C GLU A 18 13.45 -28.64 -7.79
N ALA A 19 12.40 -28.56 -6.97
CA ALA A 19 11.92 -27.29 -6.42
C ALA A 19 12.98 -26.60 -5.55
N GLY A 20 13.72 -27.35 -4.74
CA GLY A 20 14.82 -26.83 -3.93
C GLY A 20 15.97 -26.25 -4.76
N ALA A 21 16.14 -26.70 -6.00
CA ALA A 21 17.20 -26.22 -6.89
C ALA A 21 16.87 -24.89 -7.60
N ILE A 22 15.60 -24.46 -7.62
CA ILE A 22 15.18 -23.23 -8.33
C ILE A 22 15.69 -21.96 -7.63
N GLY A 23 15.86 -21.98 -6.30
CA GLY A 23 16.14 -20.80 -5.49
C GLY A 23 17.58 -20.27 -5.53
N GLY A 24 18.56 -21.06 -5.96
CA GLY A 24 19.98 -20.70 -5.85
C GLY A 24 20.45 -20.48 -4.40
N ALA A 25 21.70 -20.05 -4.23
CA ALA A 25 22.23 -19.61 -2.93
C ALA A 25 22.07 -18.09 -2.83
N ALA A 26 21.55 -17.60 -1.70
CA ALA A 26 21.36 -16.17 -1.44
C ALA A 26 22.68 -15.49 -1.04
N GLY A 27 23.68 -16.27 -0.60
CA GLY A 27 25.01 -15.78 -0.23
C GLY A 27 25.09 -15.19 1.18
N ASP A 28 23.98 -15.21 1.93
CA ASP A 28 23.82 -14.68 3.28
C ASP A 28 23.68 -15.81 4.33
N GLU A 29 23.90 -17.07 3.95
CA GLU A 29 23.59 -18.23 4.80
C GLU A 29 24.50 -18.33 6.04
N GLN A 30 25.59 -17.57 6.06
CA GLN A 30 26.55 -17.51 7.16
C GLN A 30 26.33 -16.30 8.08
N LEU A 31 25.43 -15.38 7.73
CA LEU A 31 25.08 -14.24 8.57
C LEU A 31 24.28 -14.68 9.80
N ASP A 32 24.36 -13.91 10.88
CA ASP A 32 23.43 -14.08 12.00
C ASP A 32 21.99 -13.92 11.47
N PRO A 33 21.03 -14.79 11.83
CA PRO A 33 19.62 -14.60 11.51
C PRO A 33 19.06 -13.21 11.80
N ALA A 34 19.63 -12.49 12.78
CA ALA A 34 19.26 -11.10 13.07
C ALA A 34 19.79 -10.09 12.04
N GLU A 35 20.90 -10.38 11.36
CA GLU A 35 21.54 -9.53 10.35
C GLU A 35 21.01 -9.78 8.94
N ARG A 36 20.48 -10.99 8.66
CA ARG A 36 19.93 -11.37 7.35
C ARG A 36 18.88 -10.40 6.80
N PRO A 37 17.87 -9.95 7.56
CA PRO A 37 16.88 -9.01 7.04
C PRO A 37 17.48 -7.67 6.61
N VAL A 38 18.56 -7.23 7.27
CA VAL A 38 19.27 -5.99 6.95
C VAL A 38 20.07 -6.15 5.67
N ALA A 39 20.77 -7.28 5.50
CA ALA A 39 21.49 -7.60 4.27
C ALA A 39 20.55 -7.76 3.07
N GLU A 40 19.43 -8.48 3.24
CA GLU A 40 18.38 -8.63 2.21
C GLU A 40 17.73 -7.27 1.85
N ALA A 41 17.67 -6.33 2.80
CA ALA A 41 17.15 -4.98 2.59
C ALA A 41 18.18 -3.98 2.02
N GLY A 42 19.41 -4.43 1.68
CA GLY A 42 20.44 -3.55 1.13
C GLY A 42 21.12 -2.65 2.15
N GLU A 43 21.27 -3.11 3.40
CA GLU A 43 22.03 -2.47 4.49
C GLU A 43 21.55 -1.08 4.93
N GLY A 44 20.43 -0.59 4.40
CA GLY A 44 19.81 0.67 4.82
C GLY A 44 20.50 1.93 4.27
N GLU A 45 21.36 1.80 3.26
CA GLU A 45 21.78 2.95 2.46
C GLU A 45 20.56 3.45 1.67
N ALA A 46 20.14 4.70 1.96
CA ALA A 46 19.03 5.33 1.25
C ALA A 46 19.50 5.76 -0.14
N GLU A 47 19.68 4.79 -1.04
CA GLU A 47 19.97 5.07 -2.45
C GLU A 47 18.86 5.94 -3.04
N GLY A 48 19.20 7.17 -3.42
CA GLY A 48 18.29 8.12 -4.03
C GLY A 48 17.73 9.22 -3.13
N PHE A 49 17.92 9.19 -1.80
CA PHE A 49 17.48 10.33 -0.96
C PHE A 49 18.35 11.57 -1.20
N GLU A 50 19.67 11.40 -1.27
CA GLU A 50 20.60 12.51 -1.52
C GLU A 50 20.42 13.10 -2.92
N GLN A 51 20.22 12.25 -3.95
CA GLN A 51 19.93 12.72 -5.31
C GLN A 51 18.56 13.39 -5.41
N ALA A 52 17.54 12.85 -4.74
CA ALA A 52 16.23 13.49 -4.66
C ALA A 52 16.29 14.82 -3.91
N GLU A 53 17.11 14.93 -2.86
CA GLU A 53 17.34 16.18 -2.14
C GLU A 53 18.03 17.22 -3.03
N ASP A 54 19.09 16.83 -3.75
CA ASP A 54 19.77 17.71 -4.70
C ASP A 54 18.82 18.16 -5.83
N GLU A 55 18.00 17.26 -6.38
CA GLU A 55 16.98 17.60 -7.38
C GLU A 55 15.91 18.54 -6.80
N LEU A 56 15.46 18.32 -5.56
CA LEU A 56 14.50 19.18 -4.88
C LEU A 56 15.10 20.57 -4.62
N ILE A 57 16.36 20.64 -4.19
CA ILE A 57 17.08 21.89 -3.99
C ILE A 57 17.24 22.61 -5.33
N GLU A 58 17.65 21.94 -6.40
CA GLU A 58 17.80 22.54 -7.74
C GLU A 58 16.47 23.10 -8.26
N ASN A 59 15.38 22.32 -8.16
CA ASN A 59 14.05 22.71 -8.60
C ASN A 59 13.44 23.85 -7.74
N ALA A 60 13.80 23.96 -6.47
CA ALA A 60 13.30 24.99 -5.56
C ALA A 60 14.18 26.25 -5.52
N SER A 61 15.48 26.13 -5.74
CA SER A 61 16.47 27.22 -5.70
C SER A 61 16.42 28.09 -6.96
N HIS A 62 16.06 27.50 -8.10
CA HIS A 62 15.65 28.26 -9.26
C HIS A 62 14.16 28.54 -9.13
N GLY A 63 13.80 29.78 -8.79
CA GLY A 63 12.43 30.29 -8.90
C GLY A 63 11.94 30.37 -10.35
N ASP A 64 12.25 29.36 -11.15
CA ASP A 64 11.91 29.24 -12.55
C ASP A 64 10.46 28.75 -12.66
N GLN A 65 9.71 29.45 -13.49
CA GLN A 65 8.29 29.23 -13.75
C GLN A 65 8.02 27.85 -14.39
N GLN A 66 9.07 27.10 -14.79
CA GLN A 66 8.99 25.74 -15.32
C GLN A 66 8.58 24.70 -14.27
N SER A 67 9.06 24.78 -13.02
CA SER A 67 8.71 23.81 -11.96
C SER A 67 7.21 23.86 -11.64
N ALA A 68 6.64 25.07 -11.61
CA ALA A 68 5.20 25.28 -11.48
C ALA A 68 4.43 24.72 -12.69
N ARG A 69 4.99 24.81 -13.90
CA ARG A 69 4.36 24.33 -15.14
C ARG A 69 4.15 22.81 -15.14
N VAL A 70 5.10 22.04 -14.62
CA VAL A 70 4.97 20.57 -14.47
C VAL A 70 3.89 20.24 -13.44
N ALA A 71 3.86 20.92 -12.30
CA ALA A 71 2.82 20.75 -11.28
C ALA A 71 1.40 21.04 -11.82
N PHE A 72 1.25 22.02 -12.72
CA PHE A 72 -0.03 22.28 -13.40
C PHE A 72 -0.35 21.27 -14.51
N HIS A 73 0.67 20.68 -15.15
CA HIS A 73 0.50 19.69 -16.20
C HIS A 73 0.00 18.33 -15.66
N ASP A 74 0.51 17.92 -14.50
CA ASP A 74 0.16 16.64 -13.88
C ASP A 74 -1.15 16.67 -13.06
N ARG A 75 -1.75 17.86 -12.92
CA ARG A 75 -2.98 18.08 -12.14
C ARG A 75 -4.24 17.40 -12.73
N GLY A 76 -4.17 16.88 -13.96
CA GLY A 76 -5.34 16.40 -14.69
C GLY A 76 -6.22 17.55 -15.20
N GLN A 77 -7.19 17.23 -16.07
CA GLN A 77 -8.18 18.23 -16.50
C GLN A 77 -9.10 18.54 -15.32
N ASP A 78 -9.45 19.81 -15.12
CA ASP A 78 -10.50 20.17 -14.16
C ASP A 78 -11.79 19.42 -14.56
N GLU A 79 -12.44 18.79 -13.58
CA GLU A 79 -13.73 18.11 -13.74
C GLU A 79 -14.71 19.06 -14.45
N ASP A 80 -15.46 18.55 -15.44
CA ASP A 80 -16.31 19.33 -16.35
C ASP A 80 -17.04 20.48 -15.61
N PRO A 81 -16.84 21.76 -15.97
CA PRO A 81 -17.52 22.87 -15.32
C PRO A 81 -19.05 22.81 -15.47
N LEU A 82 -19.57 22.01 -16.42
CA LEU A 82 -20.99 21.71 -16.53
C LEU A 82 -21.48 20.73 -15.44
N ALA A 83 -20.58 20.00 -14.78
CA ALA A 83 -20.92 19.20 -13.63
C ALA A 83 -21.24 20.05 -12.39
N ALA A 84 -20.72 21.28 -12.31
CA ALA A 84 -21.03 22.21 -11.23
C ALA A 84 -22.46 22.80 -11.34
N ASP A 85 -23.09 22.72 -12.51
CA ASP A 85 -24.50 23.11 -12.76
C ASP A 85 -25.45 21.90 -12.79
N GLN A 86 -24.93 20.70 -12.49
CA GLN A 86 -25.80 19.57 -12.19
C GLN A 86 -26.42 19.84 -10.83
N VAL A 87 -27.72 20.17 -10.85
CA VAL A 87 -28.53 20.26 -9.64
C VAL A 87 -28.50 18.87 -9.00
N ASP A 88 -27.67 18.72 -7.96
CA ASP A 88 -27.69 17.54 -7.11
C ASP A 88 -29.15 17.29 -6.71
N ALA A 89 -29.65 16.09 -7.02
CA ALA A 89 -31.03 15.73 -6.72
C ALA A 89 -31.29 15.96 -5.23
N GLU A 90 -32.36 16.69 -4.91
CA GLU A 90 -32.71 17.05 -3.53
C GLU A 90 -32.77 15.78 -2.68
N ALA A 91 -32.12 15.80 -1.51
CA ALA A 91 -32.19 14.69 -0.57
C ALA A 91 -33.62 14.59 0.00
N ASP A 92 -34.17 13.38 0.02
CA ASP A 92 -35.46 13.15 0.68
C ASP A 92 -35.32 13.38 2.20
N GLU A 93 -36.27 14.12 2.79
CA GLU A 93 -36.32 14.35 4.23
C GLU A 93 -37.06 13.21 4.94
N GLU A 94 -36.40 12.56 5.91
CA GLU A 94 -37.01 11.57 6.79
C GLU A 94 -37.40 12.22 8.13
N HIS A 95 -38.66 12.11 8.53
CA HIS A 95 -39.12 12.57 9.84
C HIS A 95 -38.87 11.49 10.91
N SER A 96 -38.15 11.85 11.99
CA SER A 96 -37.92 10.92 13.11
C SER A 96 -39.24 10.47 13.74
N SER A 97 -39.37 9.16 13.97
CA SER A 97 -40.49 8.55 14.68
C SER A 97 -40.30 8.50 16.20
N GLU A 98 -39.17 8.99 16.70
CA GLU A 98 -38.88 9.03 18.15
C GLU A 98 -39.89 9.93 18.84
N ARG A 99 -40.50 9.39 19.91
CA ARG A 99 -41.40 10.16 20.76
C ARG A 99 -40.57 10.78 21.87
N GLU A 100 -40.89 12.02 22.23
CA GLU A 100 -40.20 12.82 23.26
C GLU A 100 -40.07 12.10 24.63
N ASP A 101 -40.82 11.03 24.84
CA ASP A 101 -40.80 10.19 26.04
C ASP A 101 -39.57 9.26 26.16
N ASP A 102 -38.87 8.94 25.07
CA ASP A 102 -37.72 8.01 25.11
C ASP A 102 -36.44 8.66 25.70
N ASP A 103 -36.32 9.99 25.67
CA ASP A 103 -35.17 10.75 26.23
C ASP A 103 -35.24 10.89 27.76
N ALA A 104 -36.44 10.72 28.34
CA ALA A 104 -36.67 10.87 29.78
C ALA A 104 -36.15 9.69 30.61
N GLU A 105 -36.07 8.49 30.04
CA GLU A 105 -35.67 7.26 30.73
C GLU A 105 -34.15 7.16 30.98
N HIS A 106 -33.31 7.90 30.24
CA HIS A 106 -31.84 7.86 30.43
C HIS A 106 -31.36 8.75 31.59
N ARG A 107 -32.10 9.81 31.97
CA ARG A 107 -31.63 10.79 32.99
C ARG A 107 -32.04 10.46 34.43
N GLY A 108 -32.56 9.25 34.69
CA GLY A 108 -33.21 8.88 35.95
C GLY A 108 -32.51 7.83 36.83
N ARG A 109 -31.22 7.52 36.62
CA ARG A 109 -30.44 6.69 37.57
C ARG A 109 -29.21 7.44 38.06
N GLY A 110 -29.37 8.16 39.16
CA GLY A 110 -28.30 8.70 40.01
C GLY A 110 -28.69 8.53 41.46
#